data_AF-A0A7K4FHL6-F1
#
_entry.id   AF-A0A7K4FHL6-F1
#
_cell.length_a   1.000
_cell.length_b   1.000
_cell.length_c   1.000
_cell.angle_alpha   90.00
_cell.angle_beta   90.00
_cell.angle_gamma   90.00
#
_symmetry.space_group_name_H-M   'P 1'
#
loop_
_entity.id
_entity.type
_entity.pdbx_description
1 polymer ?
#
loop_
_entity_poly.entity_id
_entity_poly.type
_entity_poly.pdbx_seq_one_letter_code
_entity_poly.pdbx_strand_id
1 'polypeptide(L)'
;MSIARFWRETPRRYNLGGSKCSICSTVYFPPRSVCPTCTHHRRSIGKMQPLQLCGEGEVFSFSILQDAAEGFEMQVPYVLALVKTVEGPMLTGQIVDVDPAEVEIGMPVHAMFRKLREEGRAGVIHYGYKFAPSTAEDRRPRRGGSNEPSPVTEPPEGSRAPA
;
A
#
# COMPACT_ATOMS: atom_id res chain seq x y z
N MET A 1 8.42 0.48 14.64
CA MET A 1 9.13 -0.14 13.49
C MET A 1 10.40 0.66 13.32
N SER A 2 11.55 0.07 12.98
CA SER A 2 12.73 0.92 12.74
C SER A 2 12.52 1.84 11.53
N ILE A 3 13.01 3.07 11.61
CA ILE A 3 12.93 4.10 10.56
C ILE A 3 13.48 3.54 9.23
N ALA A 4 14.63 2.88 9.28
CA ALA A 4 15.27 2.27 8.11
C ALA A 4 14.45 1.16 7.44
N ARG A 5 13.59 0.46 8.19
CA ARG A 5 12.67 -0.52 7.60
C ARG A 5 11.52 0.19 6.90
N PHE A 6 10.94 1.21 7.52
CA PHE A 6 9.84 1.95 6.93
C PHE A 6 10.24 2.60 5.59
N TRP A 7 11.40 3.27 5.56
CA TRP A 7 11.91 3.91 4.35
C TRP A 7 12.07 2.94 3.16
N ARG A 8 12.60 1.74 3.40
CA ARG A 8 12.73 0.69 2.36
C ARG A 8 11.39 0.18 1.84
N GLU A 9 10.34 0.32 2.64
CA GLU A 9 8.99 -0.14 2.33
C GLU A 9 8.09 0.96 1.77
N THR A 10 8.58 2.20 1.66
CA THR A 10 7.83 3.35 1.12
C THR A 10 7.21 3.05 -0.25
N PRO A 11 7.92 2.49 -1.26
CA PRO A 11 7.34 2.28 -2.59
C PRO A 11 6.10 1.38 -2.57
N ARG A 12 6.10 0.34 -1.73
CA ARG A 12 4.95 -0.58 -1.61
C ARG A 12 3.80 -0.01 -0.78
N ARG A 13 4.09 0.84 0.21
CA ARG A 13 3.07 1.43 1.09
C ARG A 13 2.36 2.63 0.46
N TYR A 14 3.07 3.39 -0.37
CA TYR A 14 2.58 4.66 -0.90
C TYR A 14 1.87 4.43 -2.23
N ASN A 15 2.51 3.64 -3.12
CA ASN A 15 2.05 3.44 -4.49
C ASN A 15 1.52 2.03 -4.73
N LEU A 16 1.31 1.23 -3.69
CA LEU A 16 0.94 -0.19 -3.82
C LEU A 16 1.86 -0.94 -4.80
N GLY A 17 3.16 -0.63 -4.75
CA GLY A 17 4.16 -1.30 -5.58
C GLY A 17 4.26 -2.78 -5.23
N GLY A 18 3.81 -3.63 -6.14
CA GLY A 18 3.93 -5.07 -6.10
C GLY A 18 4.91 -5.60 -7.17
N SER A 19 4.83 -6.90 -7.42
CA SER A 19 5.65 -7.56 -8.44
C SER A 19 4.84 -8.59 -9.20
N LYS A 20 5.02 -8.65 -10.52
CA LYS A 20 4.41 -9.66 -11.39
C LYS A 20 5.50 -10.61 -11.91
N CYS A 21 5.22 -11.90 -11.86
CA CYS A 21 6.10 -12.89 -12.49
C CYS A 21 5.84 -12.93 -14.00
N SER A 22 6.87 -12.75 -14.84
CA SER A 22 6.71 -12.83 -16.30
C SER A 22 6.44 -14.26 -16.83
N ILE A 23 6.61 -15.30 -15.99
CA ILE A 23 6.47 -16.71 -16.40
C ILE A 23 5.04 -17.21 -16.14
N CYS A 24 4.55 -17.06 -14.91
CA CYS A 24 3.22 -17.53 -14.51
C CYS A 24 2.16 -16.42 -14.48
N SER A 25 2.54 -15.17 -14.76
CA SER A 25 1.68 -13.99 -14.70
C SER A 25 1.04 -13.69 -13.33
N THR A 26 1.40 -14.44 -12.28
CA THR A 26 0.92 -14.20 -10.92
C THR A 26 1.46 -12.88 -10.38
N VAL A 27 0.55 -12.09 -9.79
CA VAL A 27 0.86 -10.83 -9.11
C VAL A 27 1.06 -11.11 -7.62
N TYR A 28 2.05 -10.44 -7.03
CA TYR A 28 2.35 -10.52 -5.61
C TYR A 28 2.43 -9.14 -4.98
N PHE A 29 1.89 -9.06 -3.78
CA PHE A 29 2.06 -7.94 -2.86
C PHE A 29 2.26 -8.50 -1.45
N PRO A 30 3.30 -8.11 -0.70
CA PRO A 30 4.42 -7.22 -1.05
C PRO A 30 5.28 -7.73 -2.23
N PRO A 31 6.11 -6.86 -2.86
CA PRO A 31 6.94 -7.26 -3.98
C PRO A 31 7.97 -8.31 -3.55
N ARG A 32 8.19 -9.32 -4.39
CA ARG A 32 9.13 -10.42 -4.15
C ARG A 32 10.14 -10.53 -5.28
N SER A 33 11.34 -11.01 -4.93
CA SER A 33 12.42 -11.31 -5.89
C SER A 33 12.31 -12.71 -6.51
N VAL A 34 11.55 -13.62 -5.87
CA VAL A 34 11.41 -15.02 -6.29
C VAL A 34 9.94 -15.43 -6.24
N CYS A 35 9.48 -16.10 -7.29
CA CYS A 35 8.12 -16.62 -7.38
C CYS A 35 7.99 -17.95 -6.61
N PRO A 36 7.08 -18.07 -5.62
CA PRO A 36 6.82 -19.33 -4.92
C PRO A 36 5.92 -20.30 -5.70
N THR A 37 5.20 -19.86 -6.73
CA THR A 37 4.22 -20.70 -7.44
C THR A 37 4.82 -21.39 -8.67
N CYS A 38 5.90 -20.85 -9.23
CA CYS A 38 6.58 -21.49 -10.35
C CYS A 38 7.29 -22.77 -9.90
N THR A 39 7.01 -23.89 -10.58
CA THR A 39 7.71 -25.19 -10.45
C THR A 39 9.23 -25.11 -10.64
N HIS A 40 9.72 -24.01 -11.20
CA HIS A 40 11.14 -23.70 -11.32
C HIS A 40 11.48 -22.39 -10.59
N HIS A 41 11.48 -22.38 -9.25
CA HIS A 41 11.84 -21.21 -8.45
C HIS A 41 13.13 -20.52 -8.92
N ARG A 42 14.16 -21.28 -9.33
CA ARG A 42 15.41 -20.74 -9.91
C ARG A 42 15.21 -19.97 -11.21
N ARG A 43 14.28 -20.36 -12.08
CA ARG A 43 13.99 -19.66 -13.34
C ARG A 43 13.24 -18.34 -13.14
N SER A 44 12.60 -18.16 -11.99
CA SER A 44 11.90 -16.91 -11.65
C SER A 44 12.83 -15.81 -11.14
N ILE A 45 14.07 -16.16 -10.77
CA ILE A 45 15.08 -15.20 -10.30
C ILE A 45 15.38 -14.22 -11.45
N GLY A 46 15.16 -12.93 -11.21
CA GLY A 46 15.36 -11.87 -12.21
C GLY A 46 14.25 -11.75 -13.27
N LYS A 47 13.15 -12.50 -13.14
CA LYS A 47 11.96 -12.42 -14.02
C LYS A 47 10.72 -11.86 -13.30
N MET A 48 10.95 -11.23 -12.15
CA MET A 48 9.93 -10.48 -11.41
C MET A 48 9.98 -9.03 -11.87
N GLN A 49 8.91 -8.55 -12.50
CA GLN A 49 8.79 -7.16 -12.93
C GLN A 49 8.03 -6.36 -11.90
N PRO A 50 8.43 -5.10 -11.60
CA PRO A 50 7.66 -4.22 -10.75
C PRO A 50 6.30 -3.95 -11.40
N LEU A 51 5.24 -4.02 -10.60
CA LEU A 51 3.88 -3.71 -11.02
C LEU A 51 3.23 -2.82 -9.96
N GLN A 52 2.63 -1.73 -10.39
CA GLN A 52 1.79 -0.90 -9.53
C GLN A 52 0.35 -1.41 -9.60
N LEU A 53 -0.22 -1.76 -8.45
CA LEU A 53 -1.63 -2.15 -8.36
C LEU A 53 -2.50 -0.88 -8.51
N CYS A 54 -3.69 -1.02 -9.10
CA CYS A 54 -4.66 0.07 -9.23
C CYS A 54 -5.24 0.49 -7.87
N GLY A 55 -5.21 -0.41 -6.90
CA GLY A 55 -5.73 -0.19 -5.55
C GLY A 55 -7.23 -0.41 -5.40
N GLU A 56 -7.91 -0.91 -6.44
CA GLU A 56 -9.31 -1.33 -6.38
C GLU A 56 -9.41 -2.78 -5.88
N GLY A 57 -10.46 -3.07 -5.13
CA GLY A 57 -10.74 -4.41 -4.64
C GLY A 57 -12.08 -4.51 -3.94
N GLU A 58 -12.31 -5.67 -3.34
CA GLU A 58 -13.54 -5.98 -2.60
C GLU A 58 -13.19 -6.51 -1.22
N VAL A 59 -14.02 -6.20 -0.22
CA VAL A 59 -13.86 -6.72 1.14
C VAL A 59 -14.07 -8.23 1.13
N PHE A 60 -13.01 -9.00 1.40
CA PHE A 60 -13.08 -10.45 1.50
C PHE A 60 -13.52 -10.90 2.89
N SER A 61 -13.00 -10.25 3.93
CA SER A 61 -13.34 -10.51 5.33
C SER A 61 -12.95 -9.29 6.16
N PHE A 62 -13.68 -9.00 7.23
CA PHE A 62 -13.39 -7.86 8.10
C PHE A 62 -13.64 -8.19 9.57
N SER A 63 -13.07 -7.38 10.45
CA SER A 63 -13.29 -7.40 11.89
C SER A 63 -13.39 -5.96 12.40
N ILE A 64 -14.36 -5.70 13.28
CA ILE A 64 -14.55 -4.42 13.93
C ILE A 64 -13.80 -4.47 15.26
N LEU A 65 -12.76 -3.66 15.39
CA LEU A 65 -11.96 -3.58 16.59
C LEU A 65 -12.53 -2.49 17.51
N GLN A 66 -13.14 -2.95 18.60
CA GLN A 66 -13.73 -2.13 19.66
C GLN A 66 -12.73 -1.72 20.74
N ASP A 67 -11.53 -2.33 20.74
CA ASP A 67 -10.46 -2.01 21.66
C ASP A 67 -9.21 -1.62 20.85
N ALA A 68 -8.54 -0.55 21.26
CA ALA A 68 -7.39 -0.03 20.56
C ALA A 68 -6.10 -0.54 21.18
N ALA A 69 -5.18 -0.95 20.30
CA ALA A 69 -3.77 -0.98 20.67
C ALA A 69 -3.26 0.46 20.92
N GLU A 70 -2.23 0.58 21.75
CA GLU A 70 -1.58 1.85 22.10
C GLU A 70 -1.29 2.70 20.84
N GLY A 71 -1.77 3.95 20.84
CA GLY A 71 -1.64 4.88 19.72
C GLY A 71 -2.74 4.80 18.64
N PHE A 72 -3.73 3.92 18.81
CA PHE A 72 -4.96 3.88 18.00
C PHE A 72 -6.21 4.26 18.79
N GLU A 73 -6.08 4.78 20.02
CA GLU A 73 -7.22 5.06 20.90
C GLU A 73 -8.26 5.99 20.25
N MET A 74 -7.80 6.99 19.49
CA MET A 74 -8.69 7.93 18.80
C MET A 74 -9.38 7.38 17.54
N GLN A 75 -9.10 6.13 17.15
CA GLN A 75 -9.66 5.49 15.95
C GLN A 75 -10.70 4.42 16.30
N VAL A 76 -10.99 4.18 17.59
CA VAL A 76 -12.00 3.20 18.00
C VAL A 76 -13.42 3.76 17.80
N PRO A 77 -14.36 2.96 17.26
CA PRO A 77 -14.17 1.67 16.61
C PRO A 77 -13.60 1.80 15.18
N TYR A 78 -12.64 0.94 14.81
CA TYR A 78 -12.13 0.88 13.43
C TYR A 78 -12.28 -0.52 12.82
N VAL A 79 -12.46 -0.55 11.50
CA VAL A 79 -12.59 -1.77 10.74
C VAL A 79 -11.25 -2.19 10.19
N LEU A 80 -10.82 -3.41 10.49
CA LEU A 80 -9.67 -4.06 9.86
C LEU A 80 -10.18 -5.10 8.86
N ALA A 81 -9.77 -4.99 7.60
CA ALA A 81 -10.24 -5.85 6.54
C ALA A 81 -9.12 -6.51 5.74
N LEU A 82 -9.43 -7.69 5.22
CA LEU A 82 -8.76 -8.32 4.10
C LEU A 82 -9.49 -7.91 2.83
N VAL A 83 -8.79 -7.23 1.93
CA VAL A 83 -9.31 -6.75 0.65
C VAL A 83 -8.71 -7.60 -0.46
N LYS A 84 -9.56 -8.22 -1.26
CA LYS A 84 -9.14 -8.92 -2.47
C LYS A 84 -9.04 -7.91 -3.61
N THR A 85 -7.82 -7.64 -4.07
CA THR A 85 -7.58 -6.73 -5.19
C THR A 85 -8.01 -7.35 -6.51
N VAL A 86 -8.34 -6.52 -7.49
CA VAL A 86 -8.71 -6.97 -8.85
C VAL A 86 -7.58 -7.75 -9.53
N GLU A 87 -6.32 -7.45 -9.20
CA GLU A 87 -5.15 -8.14 -9.73
C GLU A 87 -4.89 -9.50 -9.06
N GLY A 88 -5.57 -9.80 -7.94
CA GLY A 88 -5.51 -11.10 -7.25
C GLY A 88 -4.95 -11.10 -5.83
N PRO A 89 -3.91 -10.33 -5.46
CA PRO A 89 -3.39 -10.29 -4.10
C PRO A 89 -4.45 -9.89 -3.05
N MET A 90 -4.35 -10.48 -1.86
CA MET A 90 -5.11 -10.03 -0.70
C MET A 90 -4.29 -9.04 0.11
N LEU A 91 -4.87 -7.89 0.41
CA LEU A 91 -4.26 -6.81 1.17
C LEU A 91 -4.94 -6.68 2.52
N THR A 92 -4.16 -6.57 3.58
CA THR A 92 -4.69 -6.20 4.90
C THR A 92 -4.60 -4.69 5.06
N GLY A 93 -5.69 -4.06 5.45
CA GLY A 93 -5.74 -2.62 5.72
C GLY A 93 -6.99 -2.23 6.50
N GLN A 94 -7.00 -1.01 7.03
CA GLN A 94 -8.19 -0.48 7.68
C GLN A 94 -9.15 0.08 6.63
N ILE A 95 -10.45 -0.09 6.85
CA ILE A 95 -11.49 0.61 6.08
C ILE A 95 -11.82 1.90 6.83
N VAL A 96 -11.85 3.01 6.11
CA VAL A 96 -12.11 4.37 6.61
C VAL A 96 -13.18 5.06 5.76
N ASP A 97 -13.65 6.21 6.23
CA ASP A 97 -14.68 7.03 5.57
C ASP A 97 -16.03 6.29 5.39
N VAL A 98 -16.35 5.37 6.30
CA VAL A 98 -17.61 4.62 6.38
C VAL A 98 -17.94 4.30 7.83
N ASP A 99 -19.22 4.19 8.16
CA ASP A 99 -19.61 3.66 9.46
C ASP A 99 -19.18 2.18 9.55
N PRO A 100 -18.49 1.75 10.62
CA PRO A 100 -18.15 0.35 10.83
C PRO A 100 -19.33 -0.62 10.72
N ALA A 101 -20.55 -0.18 11.04
CA ALA A 101 -21.77 -0.99 10.95
C ALA A 101 -22.25 -1.22 9.51
N GLU A 102 -21.83 -0.37 8.55
CA GLU A 102 -22.22 -0.46 7.14
C GLU A 102 -21.26 -1.33 6.32
N VAL A 103 -20.14 -1.76 6.89
CA VAL A 103 -19.17 -2.59 6.17
C VAL A 103 -19.69 -4.00 5.98
N GLU A 104 -19.67 -4.47 4.74
CA GLU A 104 -20.13 -5.80 4.36
C GLU A 104 -19.07 -6.54 3.52
N ILE A 105 -19.14 -7.87 3.55
CA ILE A 105 -18.32 -8.73 2.67
C ILE A 105 -18.80 -8.53 1.23
N GLY A 106 -17.86 -8.32 0.31
CA GLY A 106 -18.13 -7.99 -1.09
C GLY A 106 -18.26 -6.49 -1.37
N MET A 107 -18.20 -5.63 -0.33
CA MET A 107 -18.22 -4.18 -0.54
C MET A 107 -17.04 -3.76 -1.43
N PRO A 108 -17.28 -2.99 -2.50
CA PRO A 108 -16.24 -2.53 -3.39
C PRO A 108 -15.50 -1.36 -2.74
N VAL A 109 -14.18 -1.46 -2.64
CA VAL A 109 -13.30 -0.50 -1.95
C VAL A 109 -12.15 -0.08 -2.86
N HIS A 110 -11.56 1.07 -2.54
CA HIS A 110 -10.36 1.55 -3.20
C HIS A 110 -9.33 2.03 -2.18
N ALA A 111 -8.06 1.95 -2.53
CA ALA A 111 -6.97 2.34 -1.66
C ALA A 111 -6.75 3.86 -1.66
N MET A 112 -6.52 4.40 -0.48
CA MET A 112 -6.22 5.81 -0.24
C MET A 112 -4.93 5.96 0.58
N PHE A 113 -4.20 7.04 0.31
CA PHE A 113 -3.02 7.41 1.09
C PHE A 113 -3.42 8.13 2.38
N ARG A 114 -3.08 7.54 3.53
CA ARG A 114 -3.44 8.05 4.86
C ARG A 114 -2.28 7.91 5.85
N LYS A 115 -2.34 8.69 6.93
CA LYS A 115 -1.46 8.53 8.09
C LYS A 115 -1.80 7.19 8.78
N LEU A 116 -0.80 6.32 8.93
CA LEU A 116 -0.94 5.05 9.63
C LEU A 116 -0.69 5.21 11.13
N ARG A 117 0.37 5.93 11.49
CA ARG A 117 0.80 6.14 12.89
C ARG A 117 1.86 7.24 12.98
N GLU A 118 2.16 7.66 14.20
CA GLU A 118 3.22 8.61 14.54
C GLU A 118 4.08 8.01 15.66
N GLU A 119 5.40 8.11 15.57
CA GLU A 119 6.30 7.62 16.62
C GLU A 119 6.55 8.70 17.69
N GLY A 120 5.50 9.04 18.44
CA GLY A 120 5.56 10.07 19.49
C GLY A 120 5.78 11.50 18.95
N ARG A 121 5.84 12.48 19.85
CA ARG A 121 5.82 13.92 19.52
C ARG A 121 6.96 14.41 18.61
N ALA A 122 8.12 13.75 18.66
CA ALA A 122 9.31 14.13 17.89
C ALA A 122 9.75 13.06 16.88
N GLY A 123 8.96 12.00 16.70
CA GLY A 123 9.30 10.92 15.78
C GLY A 123 8.69 11.07 14.40
N VAL A 124 8.96 10.09 13.55
CA VAL A 124 8.53 10.10 12.16
C VAL A 124 7.05 9.76 12.04
N ILE A 125 6.35 10.50 11.17
CA ILE A 125 4.99 10.18 10.77
C ILE A 125 5.04 9.11 9.68
N HIS A 126 4.39 7.99 9.94
CA HIS A 126 4.33 6.86 9.03
C HIS A 126 3.03 6.93 8.21
N TYR A 127 3.15 7.15 6.91
CA TYR A 127 2.05 7.07 5.96
C TYR A 127 1.95 5.72 5.25
N GLY A 128 0.82 5.44 4.62
CA GLY A 128 0.63 4.28 3.77
C GLY A 128 -0.81 4.18 3.29
N TYR A 129 -1.21 3.00 2.85
CA TYR A 129 -2.55 2.78 2.33
C TYR A 129 -3.54 2.41 3.45
N LYS A 130 -4.75 2.97 3.34
CA LYS A 130 -6.00 2.48 3.94
C LYS A 130 -7.02 2.28 2.81
N PHE A 131 -8.17 1.69 3.08
CA PHE A 131 -9.23 1.50 2.10
C PHE A 131 -10.43 2.36 2.44
N ALA A 132 -11.14 2.84 1.43
CA ALA A 132 -12.42 3.51 1.57
C ALA A 132 -13.44 2.89 0.59
N PRO A 133 -14.75 2.94 0.86
CA PRO A 133 -15.75 2.50 -0.09
C PRO A 133 -15.56 3.19 -1.45
N SER A 134 -15.64 2.44 -2.53
CA SER A 134 -15.63 3.02 -3.88
C SER A 134 -17.01 3.57 -4.19
N THR A 135 -17.11 4.89 -4.36
CA THR A 135 -18.29 5.48 -4.99
C THR A 135 -18.18 5.40 -6.51
N ALA A 136 -19.30 5.52 -7.23
CA ALA A 136 -19.29 5.47 -8.70
C ALA A 136 -18.43 6.57 -9.34
N GLU A 137 -18.18 7.68 -8.62
CA GLU A 137 -17.35 8.80 -9.08
C GLU A 137 -15.84 8.49 -9.00
N ASP A 138 -15.42 7.69 -8.02
CA ASP A 138 -14.00 7.30 -7.83
C ASP A 138 -13.49 6.31 -8.88
N ARG A 139 -14.39 5.59 -9.57
CA ARG A 139 -14.06 4.65 -10.66
C ARG A 139 -13.65 5.34 -11.96
N ARG A 140 -13.68 6.68 -12.02
CA ARG A 140 -13.20 7.41 -13.19
C ARG A 140 -11.68 7.24 -13.24
N PRO A 141 -11.10 6.71 -14.34
CA PRO A 141 -9.66 6.55 -14.44
C PRO A 141 -9.03 7.92 -14.19
N ARG A 142 -8.21 8.02 -13.14
CA ARG A 142 -7.39 9.21 -12.90
C ARG A 142 -6.62 9.43 -14.19
N ARG A 143 -6.93 10.51 -14.92
CA ARG A 143 -6.26 10.88 -16.17
C ARG A 143 -4.78 10.63 -15.92
N GLY A 144 -4.19 9.70 -16.68
CA GLY A 144 -2.78 9.37 -16.54
C GLY A 144 -2.00 10.67 -16.69
N GLY A 145 -1.51 11.19 -15.56
CA GLY A 145 -0.37 12.09 -15.60
C GLY A 145 0.73 11.29 -16.26
N SER A 146 1.29 11.83 -17.35
CA SER A 146 2.50 11.30 -17.94
C SER A 146 3.46 10.94 -16.81
N ASN A 147 3.88 9.70 -16.79
CA ASN A 147 4.90 9.21 -15.88
C ASN A 147 6.26 9.77 -16.37
N GLU A 148 6.37 11.10 -16.35
CA GLU A 148 7.65 11.78 -16.37
C GLU A 148 8.17 11.68 -14.93
N PRO A 149 9.31 11.01 -14.71
CA PRO A 149 9.95 11.06 -13.40
C PRO A 149 10.22 12.52 -13.09
N SER A 150 9.60 13.02 -12.01
CA SER A 150 9.90 14.33 -11.46
C SER A 150 11.42 14.41 -11.30
N PRO A 151 12.09 15.44 -11.86
CA PRO A 151 13.54 15.54 -11.78
C PRO A 151 13.90 15.59 -10.30
N VAL A 152 14.66 14.58 -9.86
CA VAL A 152 15.31 14.61 -8.56
C VAL A 152 16.23 15.82 -8.63
N THR A 153 15.84 16.92 -8.00
CA THR A 153 16.72 18.09 -7.85
C THR A 153 17.92 17.61 -7.05
N GLU A 154 19.02 17.33 -7.75
CA GLU A 154 20.31 17.12 -7.11
C GLU A 154 20.60 18.35 -6.23
N PRO A 155 20.98 18.16 -4.95
CA PRO A 155 21.37 19.28 -4.12
C PRO A 155 22.56 19.99 -4.79
N PRO A 156 22.59 21.33 -4.81
CA PRO A 156 23.63 22.08 -5.51
C PRO A 156 25.01 21.71 -4.97
N GLU A 157 25.89 21.30 -5.88
CA GLU A 157 27.32 21.19 -5.63
C GLU A 157 27.88 22.56 -5.21
N GLY A 158 28.52 22.62 -4.04
CA GLY A 158 29.51 23.64 -3.73
C GLY A 158 29.24 24.52 -2.51
N SER A 159 29.83 24.15 -1.37
CA SER A 159 30.64 25.10 -0.61
C SER A 159 31.77 24.36 0.10
N ARG A 160 32.96 24.39 -0.52
CA ARG A 160 34.22 24.14 0.20
C ARG A 160 34.37 25.28 1.20
N ALA A 161 34.33 24.97 2.49
CA ALA A 161 34.83 25.88 3.50
C ALA A 161 36.35 26.06 3.29
N PRO A 162 36.89 27.28 3.22
CA PRO A 162 38.34 27.48 3.29
C PRO A 162 38.84 27.16 4.70
N ALA A 163 40.10 26.74 4.75
CA ALA A 163 40.86 26.29 5.93
C ALA A 163 41.00 27.35 7.03
#